data_AF-A0A1V6FKT1-F1
#
_entry.id   AF-A0A1V6FKT1-F1
#
_cell.length_a   1.000
_cell.length_b   1.000
_cell.length_c   1.000
_cell.angle_alpha   90.00
_cell.angle_beta   90.00
_cell.angle_gamma   90.00
#
_symmetry.space_group_name_H-M   'P 1'
#
loop_
_entity.id
_entity.type
_entity.pdbx_description
1 polymer ?
#
loop_
_entity_poly.entity_id
_entity_poly.type
_entity_poly.pdbx_seq_one_letter_code
_entity_poly.pdbx_strand_id
1 'polypeptide(L)'
;MKEFNLYDAFNFLAKLGEYSESGLVKKSDAQNVVKSLVLHTLDCLNGSDLEKDFDSENECKCESKKKEEEDIAPDYSIYPNSSWIENVSYDPTKEEFTLITQEGSAYVYKNVPEELWDDLLDEYNSGQSIGDFYNKNIKGQYDRLY
;
A
#
# COMPACT_ATOMS: atom_id res chain seq x y z
N MET A 1 2.87 -1.28 19.42
CA MET A 1 1.67 -2.13 19.60
C MET A 1 0.41 -1.23 19.59
N LYS A 2 -0.13 -0.91 18.40
CA LYS A 2 -1.42 -0.23 18.29
C LYS A 2 -2.49 -1.27 18.58
N GLU A 3 -3.28 -1.08 19.63
CA GLU A 3 -4.43 -1.92 19.91
C GLU A 3 -5.33 -1.93 18.68
N PHE A 4 -5.66 -3.13 18.19
CA PHE A 4 -6.63 -3.30 17.12
C PHE A 4 -7.99 -2.92 17.70
N ASN A 5 -8.38 -1.66 17.49
CA ASN A 5 -9.61 -1.14 18.06
C ASN A 5 -10.79 -1.75 17.28
N LEU A 6 -11.52 -2.65 17.95
CA LEU A 6 -12.77 -3.24 17.44
C LEU A 6 -13.77 -2.16 16.97
N TYR A 7 -13.67 -0.95 17.51
CA TYR A 7 -14.49 0.20 17.11
C TYR A 7 -14.14 0.70 15.70
N ASP A 8 -12.86 0.70 15.32
CA ASP A 8 -12.42 1.12 13.98
C ASP A 8 -12.80 0.07 12.92
N ALA A 9 -12.72 -1.21 13.29
CA ALA A 9 -13.20 -2.31 12.45
C ALA A 9 -14.72 -2.23 12.24
N PHE A 10 -15.49 -1.92 13.29
CA PHE A 10 -16.94 -1.71 13.18
C PHE A 10 -17.29 -0.50 12.32
N ASN A 11 -16.55 0.62 12.44
CA ASN A 11 -16.76 1.81 11.62
C ASN A 11 -16.41 1.58 10.14
N PHE A 12 -15.39 0.77 9.87
CA PHE A 12 -15.05 0.36 8.49
C PHE A 12 -16.15 -0.53 7.89
N LEU A 13 -16.66 -1.50 8.66
CA LEU A 13 -17.76 -2.36 8.23
C LEU A 13 -19.09 -1.59 8.04
N ALA A 14 -19.37 -0.59 8.88
CA ALA A 14 -20.52 0.29 8.73
C ALA A 14 -20.44 1.12 7.43
N LYS A 15 -19.26 1.66 7.10
CA LYS A 15 -19.00 2.36 5.81
C LYS A 15 -19.20 1.47 4.59
N LEU A 16 -18.84 0.18 4.67
CA LEU A 16 -19.08 -0.77 3.58
C LEU A 16 -20.58 -1.09 3.39
N GLY A 17 -21.38 -1.01 4.46
CA GLY A 17 -22.84 -1.18 4.39
C GLY A 17 -23.55 -0.05 3.64
N GLU A 18 -23.06 1.19 3.77
CA GLU A 18 -23.62 2.37 3.09
C GLU A 18 -23.30 2.40 1.59
N TYR A 19 -22.22 1.77 1.13
CA TYR A 19 -21.89 1.65 -0.30
C TYR A 19 -22.91 0.83 -1.11
N SER A 20 -23.82 0.09 -0.46
CA SER A 20 -24.81 -0.77 -1.15
C SER A 20 -26.01 -0.04 -1.75
N GLU A 21 -26.16 1.28 -1.57
CA GLU A 21 -27.19 2.05 -2.27
C GLU A 21 -26.78 2.46 -3.70
N SER A 22 -25.49 2.32 -4.05
CA SER A 22 -24.98 2.53 -5.41
C SER A 22 -24.91 1.21 -6.22
N GLY A 23 -25.98 0.43 -6.17
CA GLY A 23 -26.47 -0.32 -7.33
C GLY A 23 -25.57 -1.36 -8.04
N LEU A 24 -24.66 -2.09 -7.39
CA LEU A 24 -23.90 -3.15 -8.09
C LEU A 24 -23.73 -4.51 -7.38
N VAL A 25 -24.29 -4.75 -6.20
CA VAL A 25 -24.27 -6.09 -5.56
C VAL A 25 -25.58 -6.30 -4.79
N LYS A 26 -26.27 -7.42 -5.02
CA LYS A 26 -27.47 -7.77 -4.23
C LYS A 26 -27.06 -7.86 -2.75
N LYS A 27 -27.85 -7.25 -1.87
CA LYS A 27 -27.59 -7.18 -0.41
C LYS A 27 -27.28 -8.56 0.24
N SER A 28 -27.77 -9.64 -0.36
CA SER A 28 -27.49 -11.03 0.03
C SER A 28 -26.04 -11.47 -0.21
N ASP A 29 -25.39 -10.95 -1.25
CA ASP A 29 -24.09 -11.42 -1.70
C ASP A 29 -22.97 -10.74 -0.93
N ALA A 30 -23.13 -9.44 -0.61
CA ALA A 30 -22.23 -8.69 0.26
C ALA A 30 -22.22 -9.24 1.71
N GLN A 31 -23.38 -9.67 2.22
CA GLN A 31 -23.48 -10.28 3.56
C GLN A 31 -22.73 -11.61 3.66
N ASN A 32 -22.71 -12.40 2.56
CA ASN A 32 -21.99 -13.67 2.53
C ASN A 32 -20.46 -13.49 2.45
N VAL A 33 -19.99 -12.48 1.72
CA VAL A 33 -18.57 -12.13 1.66
C VAL A 33 -18.07 -11.64 3.02
N VAL A 34 -18.83 -10.77 3.69
CA VAL A 34 -18.48 -10.28 5.04
C VAL A 34 -18.54 -11.43 6.06
N LYS A 35 -19.54 -12.31 6.00
CA LYS A 35 -19.58 -13.52 6.87
C LYS A 35 -18.38 -14.43 6.66
N SER A 36 -17.97 -14.67 5.42
CA SER A 36 -16.79 -15.49 5.11
C SER A 36 -15.49 -14.86 5.60
N LEU A 37 -15.37 -13.54 5.48
CA LEU A 37 -14.20 -12.79 5.94
C LEU A 37 -14.10 -12.82 7.48
N VAL A 38 -15.24 -12.64 8.17
CA VAL A 38 -15.32 -12.70 9.64
C VAL A 38 -15.03 -14.12 10.18
N LEU A 39 -15.52 -15.16 9.51
CA LEU A 39 -15.24 -16.55 9.88
C LEU A 39 -13.75 -16.88 9.72
N HIS A 40 -13.11 -16.47 8.62
CA HIS A 40 -11.66 -16.68 8.45
C HIS A 40 -10.80 -15.93 9.47
N THR A 41 -11.23 -14.74 9.92
CA THR A 41 -10.50 -14.00 10.97
C THR A 41 -10.70 -14.57 12.37
N LEU A 42 -11.82 -15.26 12.64
CA LEU A 42 -12.07 -15.89 13.95
C LEU A 42 -11.34 -17.23 14.11
N ASP A 43 -11.14 -17.98 13.02
CA ASP A 43 -10.36 -19.23 13.06
C ASP A 43 -8.88 -18.99 13.40
N CYS A 44 -8.35 -17.78 13.13
CA CYS A 44 -6.99 -17.41 13.54
C CYS A 44 -6.88 -16.86 14.96
N LEU A 45 -8.01 -16.52 15.61
CA LEU A 45 -8.02 -15.92 16.95
C LEU A 45 -8.49 -16.89 18.05
N ASN A 46 -9.19 -17.98 17.70
CA ASN A 46 -9.63 -19.04 18.62
C ASN A 46 -8.89 -20.36 18.39
N GLY A 47 -7.56 -20.30 18.35
CA GLY A 47 -6.73 -21.48 18.61
C GLY A 47 -6.89 -21.90 20.08
N SER A 48 -7.88 -22.75 20.35
CA SER A 48 -7.87 -23.63 21.52
C SER A 48 -8.36 -25.00 21.08
N ASP A 49 -7.38 -25.88 20.95
CA ASP A 49 -7.48 -27.28 20.61
C ASP A 49 -8.55 -28.01 21.43
N LEU A 50 -9.32 -28.82 20.72
CA LEU A 50 -10.08 -29.91 21.30
C LEU A 50 -9.08 -30.96 21.77
N GLU A 51 -9.02 -31.13 23.08
CA GLU A 51 -8.29 -32.18 23.81
C GLU A 51 -8.41 -33.54 23.12
N LYS A 52 -7.27 -34.15 22.80
CA LYS A 52 -7.01 -35.57 23.04
C LYS A 52 -5.56 -35.78 23.46
N ASP A 53 -5.42 -36.34 24.64
CA ASP A 53 -4.20 -36.79 25.30
C ASP A 53 -3.34 -37.69 24.40
N PHE A 54 -2.01 -37.52 24.44
CA PHE A 54 -1.05 -38.55 24.90
C PHE A 54 0.41 -38.10 24.69
N ASP A 55 1.12 -38.03 25.82
CA ASP A 55 2.57 -38.09 26.08
C ASP A 55 3.56 -38.02 24.91
N SER A 56 4.46 -37.03 24.96
CA SER A 56 5.87 -37.29 25.29
C SER A 56 6.64 -35.98 25.35
N GLU A 57 7.57 -35.93 26.30
CA GLU A 57 8.48 -34.82 26.56
C GLU A 57 9.19 -34.35 25.28
N ASN A 58 8.87 -33.15 24.84
CA ASN A 58 9.74 -32.42 23.93
C ASN A 58 9.72 -30.97 24.40
N GLU A 59 10.79 -30.55 25.06
CA GLU A 59 11.01 -29.16 25.46
C GLU A 59 10.99 -28.27 24.20
N CYS A 60 9.82 -27.74 23.84
CA CYS A 60 9.72 -26.69 22.83
C CYS A 60 10.23 -25.39 23.43
N LYS A 61 11.54 -25.19 23.28
CA LYS A 61 12.21 -23.91 23.53
C LYS A 61 11.79 -22.92 22.46
N CYS A 62 10.64 -22.27 22.65
CA CYS A 62 10.22 -21.16 21.81
C CYS A 62 11.02 -19.92 22.21
N GLU A 63 12.22 -19.77 21.65
CA GLU A 63 12.90 -18.48 21.62
C GLU A 63 12.02 -17.53 20.80
N SER A 64 11.27 -16.69 21.51
CA SER A 64 10.59 -15.53 20.97
C SER A 64 11.65 -14.61 20.37
N LYS A 65 11.96 -14.82 19.09
CA LYS A 65 12.64 -13.83 18.25
C LYS A 65 11.74 -12.60 18.25
N LYS A 66 12.15 -11.58 19.00
CA LYS A 66 11.63 -10.22 18.84
C LYS A 66 11.80 -9.90 17.35
N LYS A 67 10.69 -9.76 16.63
CA LYS A 67 10.71 -9.02 15.37
C LYS A 67 11.08 -7.60 15.77
N GLU A 68 12.30 -7.20 15.46
CA GLU A 68 12.65 -5.80 15.35
C GLU A 68 11.65 -5.23 14.33
N GLU A 69 10.77 -4.32 14.79
CA GLU A 69 10.01 -3.45 13.89
C GLU A 69 11.08 -2.59 13.19
N GLU A 70 11.61 -3.08 12.06
CA GLU A 70 12.32 -2.22 11.12
C GLU A 70 11.34 -1.13 10.71
N ASP A 71 11.71 0.13 10.92
CA ASP A 71 11.04 1.27 10.33
C ASP A 71 11.02 1.06 8.82
N ILE A 72 9.88 0.60 8.29
CA ILE A 72 9.69 0.37 6.86
C ILE A 72 9.73 1.75 6.21
N ALA A 73 10.84 2.07 5.55
CA ALA A 73 10.97 3.32 4.82
C ALA A 73 9.84 3.41 3.78
N PRO A 74 9.22 4.60 3.62
CA PRO A 74 8.18 4.78 2.61
C PRO A 74 8.73 4.50 1.22
N ASP A 75 7.97 3.76 0.41
CA ASP A 75 8.27 3.51 -1.00
C ASP A 75 7.83 4.72 -1.83
N TYR A 76 8.81 5.48 -2.32
CA TYR A 76 8.61 6.64 -3.19
C TYR A 76 8.67 6.24 -4.66
N SER A 77 7.78 5.34 -5.07
CA SER A 77 7.72 4.83 -6.45
C SER A 77 6.28 4.73 -6.95
N ILE A 78 6.04 5.17 -8.19
CA ILE A 78 4.77 4.95 -8.90
C ILE A 78 4.99 4.34 -10.28
N TYR A 79 3.97 3.63 -10.76
CA TYR A 79 3.97 2.94 -12.05
C TYR A 79 2.76 3.40 -12.88
N PRO A 80 2.84 4.57 -13.53
CA PRO A 80 1.72 5.12 -14.26
C PRO A 80 1.39 4.29 -15.50
N ASN A 81 0.10 4.18 -15.81
CA ASN A 81 -0.35 3.68 -17.11
C ASN A 81 -0.13 4.76 -18.18
N SER A 82 1.11 4.93 -18.62
CA SER A 82 1.55 5.92 -19.60
C SER A 82 2.07 5.25 -20.86
N SER A 83 1.90 5.90 -22.01
CA SER A 83 2.39 5.38 -23.29
C SER A 83 3.91 5.42 -23.43
N TRP A 84 4.62 6.16 -22.56
CA TRP A 84 6.07 6.34 -22.66
C TRP A 84 6.80 6.33 -21.32
N ILE A 85 6.09 6.51 -20.20
CA ILE A 85 6.66 6.40 -18.84
C ILE A 85 6.33 5.00 -18.29
N GLU A 86 7.33 4.32 -17.77
CA GLU A 86 7.19 3.03 -17.09
C GLU A 86 7.13 3.20 -15.57
N ASN A 87 8.09 3.96 -15.03
CA ASN A 87 8.24 4.16 -13.59
C ASN A 87 8.68 5.59 -13.30
N VAL A 88 8.23 6.09 -12.16
CA VAL A 88 8.71 7.33 -11.57
C VAL A 88 9.02 7.07 -10.10
N SER A 89 10.16 7.56 -9.63
CA SER A 89 10.55 7.45 -8.23
C SER A 89 11.23 8.71 -7.72
N TYR A 90 11.27 8.86 -6.40
CA TYR A 90 11.86 10.02 -5.74
C TYR A 90 12.71 9.60 -4.52
N ASP A 91 13.90 10.16 -4.39
CA ASP A 91 14.74 10.00 -3.20
C ASP A 91 14.76 11.32 -2.41
N PRO A 92 14.01 11.43 -1.29
CA PRO A 92 13.95 12.66 -0.50
C PRO A 92 15.28 12.99 0.19
N THR A 93 16.15 11.99 0.39
CA THR A 93 17.48 12.23 1.01
C THR A 93 18.42 12.93 0.04
N LYS A 94 18.25 12.68 -1.26
CA LYS A 94 19.08 13.26 -2.32
C LYS A 94 18.39 14.35 -3.12
N GLU A 95 17.09 14.58 -2.88
CA GLU A 95 16.24 15.43 -3.72
C GLU A 95 16.32 15.02 -5.21
N GLU A 96 16.31 13.70 -5.44
CA GLU A 96 16.49 13.10 -6.77
C GLU A 96 15.18 12.54 -7.30
N PHE A 97 14.72 13.08 -8.42
CA PHE A 97 13.58 12.55 -9.17
C PHE A 97 14.06 11.69 -10.32
N THR A 98 13.60 10.44 -10.37
CA THR A 98 13.97 9.48 -11.40
C THR A 98 12.76 9.11 -12.24
N LEU A 99 12.91 9.15 -13.56
CA LEU A 99 11.90 8.70 -14.51
C LEU A 99 12.49 7.62 -15.41
N ILE A 100 11.83 6.48 -15.49
CA ILE A 100 12.17 5.39 -16.41
C ILE A 100 11.10 5.34 -17.50
N THR A 101 11.56 5.33 -18.74
CA THR A 101 10.70 5.24 -19.93
C THR A 101 10.39 3.79 -20.28
N GLN A 102 9.30 3.57 -21.02
CA GLN A 102 8.94 2.24 -21.56
C GLN A 102 10.02 1.62 -22.47
N GLU A 103 10.94 2.44 -22.99
CA GLU A 103 12.08 2.00 -23.80
C GLU A 103 13.32 1.67 -22.94
N GLY A 104 13.23 1.79 -21.61
CA GLY A 104 14.31 1.51 -20.66
C GLY A 104 15.31 2.65 -20.47
N SER A 105 15.11 3.81 -21.10
CA SER A 105 15.90 5.01 -20.79
C SER A 105 15.52 5.57 -19.43
N ALA A 106 16.51 5.96 -18.63
CA ALA A 106 16.31 6.60 -17.33
C ALA A 106 16.77 8.06 -17.37
N TYR A 107 16.01 8.94 -16.73
CA TYR A 107 16.35 10.34 -16.53
C TYR A 107 16.35 10.64 -15.04
N VAL A 108 17.45 11.19 -14.54
CA VAL A 108 17.57 11.58 -13.13
C VAL A 108 17.76 13.08 -13.02
N TYR A 109 16.93 13.72 -12.20
CA TYR A 109 16.92 15.15 -11.95
C TYR A 109 17.29 15.41 -10.49
N LYS A 110 18.12 16.43 -10.24
CA LYS A 110 18.53 16.84 -8.88
C LYS A 110 17.83 18.10 -8.39
N ASN A 111 17.87 18.28 -7.08
CA ASN A 111 17.30 19.42 -6.36
C ASN A 111 15.81 19.58 -6.66
N VAL A 112 15.11 18.46 -6.84
CA VAL A 112 13.66 18.44 -7.01
C VAL A 112 13.05 18.46 -5.61
N PRO A 113 12.23 19.45 -5.25
CA PRO A 113 11.66 19.54 -3.92
C PRO A 113 10.63 18.44 -3.67
N GLU A 114 10.53 17.99 -2.42
CA GLU A 114 9.58 16.94 -2.00
C GLU A 114 8.12 17.34 -2.26
N GLU A 115 7.77 18.62 -2.11
CA GLU A 115 6.42 19.13 -2.43
C GLU A 115 5.99 18.79 -3.87
N LEU A 116 6.94 18.73 -4.82
CA LEU A 116 6.63 18.40 -6.21
C LEU A 116 6.35 16.91 -6.40
N TRP A 117 6.93 16.07 -5.55
CA TRP A 117 6.59 14.65 -5.50
C TRP A 117 5.17 14.47 -4.95
N ASP A 118 4.80 15.18 -3.89
CA ASP A 118 3.45 15.15 -3.34
C ASP A 118 2.40 15.59 -4.38
N ASP A 119 2.66 16.69 -5.10
CA ASP A 119 1.80 17.15 -6.19
C ASP A 119 1.63 16.09 -7.30
N LEU A 120 2.71 15.39 -7.64
CA LEU A 120 2.68 14.32 -8.63
C LEU A 120 1.86 13.11 -8.15
N LEU A 121 1.94 12.77 -6.86
CA LEU A 121 1.12 11.72 -6.26
C LEU A 121 -0.37 12.08 -6.31
N ASP A 122 -0.73 13.32 -6.05
CA ASP A 122 -2.12 13.78 -6.14
C ASP A 122 -2.66 13.71 -7.58
N GLU A 123 -1.85 14.11 -8.55
CA GLU A 123 -2.17 14.00 -9.98
C GLU A 123 -2.30 12.54 -10.42
N TYR A 124 -1.41 11.66 -9.94
CA TYR A 124 -1.49 10.22 -10.16
C TYR A 124 -2.79 9.62 -9.60
N ASN A 125 -3.12 9.93 -8.35
CA ASN A 125 -4.29 9.41 -7.66
C ASN A 125 -5.61 9.95 -8.23
N SER A 126 -5.60 11.14 -8.82
CA SER A 126 -6.75 11.73 -9.52
C SER A 126 -6.91 11.25 -10.98
N GLY A 127 -5.99 10.41 -11.46
CA GLY A 127 -6.04 9.81 -12.80
C GLY A 127 -5.57 10.76 -13.91
N GLN A 128 -4.81 11.80 -13.57
CA GLN A 128 -4.24 12.73 -14.53
C GLN A 128 -2.99 12.15 -15.22
N SER A 129 -2.59 12.78 -16.32
CA SER A 129 -1.46 12.34 -17.12
C SER A 129 -0.14 12.73 -16.45
N ILE A 130 0.59 11.74 -15.93
CA ILE A 130 1.95 11.94 -15.37
C ILE A 130 2.93 12.48 -16.42
N GLY A 131 2.71 12.14 -17.70
CA GLY A 131 3.49 12.71 -18.79
C GLY A 131 3.30 14.22 -18.94
N ASP A 132 2.07 14.71 -18.76
CA ASP A 132 1.78 16.15 -18.84
C ASP A 132 2.32 16.89 -17.63
N PHE A 133 2.22 16.30 -16.43
CA PHE A 133 2.85 16.83 -15.23
C PHE A 133 4.36 16.97 -15.43
N TYR A 134 5.02 15.90 -15.87
CA TYR A 134 6.45 15.90 -16.14
C TYR A 134 6.85 17.01 -17.14
N ASN A 135 6.10 17.15 -18.24
CA ASN A 135 6.41 18.15 -19.26
C ASN A 135 6.25 19.58 -18.76
N LYS A 136 5.31 19.85 -17.84
CA LYS A 136 5.07 21.18 -17.28
C LYS A 136 6.06 21.52 -16.16
N ASN A 137 6.28 20.59 -15.25
CA ASN A 137 6.87 20.88 -13.96
C ASN A 137 8.33 20.40 -13.82
N ILE A 138 8.72 19.32 -14.50
CA ILE A 138 10.06 18.73 -14.35
C ILE A 138 10.96 19.09 -15.54
N LYS A 139 10.46 18.87 -16.75
CA LYS A 139 11.27 18.94 -17.97
C LYS A 139 11.81 20.35 -18.21
N GLY A 140 13.14 20.48 -18.14
CA GLY A 140 13.84 21.74 -18.37
C GLY A 140 13.78 22.73 -17.20
N GLN A 141 13.17 22.35 -16.07
CA GLN A 141 13.14 23.16 -14.84
C GLN A 141 14.27 22.77 -13.89
N TYR A 142 14.77 21.53 -13.97
CA TYR A 142 15.79 20.98 -13.09
C TYR A 142 17.00 20.46 -13.86
N ASP A 143 18.14 20.44 -13.18
CA ASP A 143 19.39 19.90 -13.71
C ASP A 143 19.30 18.38 -13.84
N ARG A 144 19.48 17.90 -15.07
CA ARG A 144 19.50 16.47 -15.38
C ARG A 144 20.92 15.93 -15.28
N LEU A 145 21.07 14.78 -14.61
CA LEU A 145 22.35 14.10 -14.45
C LEU A 145 22.76 13.28 -15.66
N TYR A 146 21.84 12.49 -16.19
CA TYR A 146 22.01 11.66 -17.39
C TYR A 146 20.65 11.32 -17.99
#